data_AF-A0A1Y1RFN3-F1
#
_entry.id   AF-A0A1Y1RFN3-F1
#
_cell.length_a   1.000
_cell.length_b   1.000
_cell.length_c   1.000
_cell.angle_alpha   90.00
_cell.angle_beta   90.00
_cell.angle_gamma   90.00
#
_symmetry.space_group_name_H-M   'P 1'
#
loop_
_entity.id
_entity.type
_entity.pdbx_description
1 polymer ?
#
loop_
_entity_poly.entity_id
_entity_poly.type
_entity_poly.pdbx_seq_one_letter_code
_entity_poly.pdbx_strand_id
1 'polypeptide(L)' 'MFAVIFKAEINHFDKEYFETAKKMRDIATSKYGCIKFTSIIEGNNEIAISYWNTLKEIEVWKKDKEH' A
#
# COMPACT_ATOMS: atom_id res chain seq x y z
N MET A 1 -15.22 -5.45 -6.94
CA MET A 1 -14.41 -4.47 -6.19
C MET A 1 -13.82 -5.16 -4.98
N PHE A 2 -12.52 -5.00 -4.76
CA PHE A 2 -11.76 -5.65 -3.71
C PHE A 2 -11.04 -4.60 -2.86
N ALA A 3 -10.90 -4.88 -1.56
CA ALA A 3 -10.09 -4.09 -0.65
C ALA A 3 -8.98 -4.98 -0.09
N VAL A 4 -7.74 -4.52 -0.19
CA VAL A 4 -6.58 -5.17 0.43
C VAL A 4 -6.21 -4.35 1.66
N ILE A 5 -6.22 -5.00 2.81
CA ILE A 5 -5.90 -4.39 4.10
C ILE A 5 -4.51 -4.90 4.51
N PHE A 6 -3.57 -3.98 4.62
CA PHE A 6 -2.25 -4.20 5.17
C PHE A 6 -2.23 -3.63 6.58
N LYS A 7 -1.72 -4.42 7.53
CA LYS A 7 -1.51 -4.00 8.92
C LYS A 7 -0.06 -4.30 9.28
N ALA A 8 0.64 -3.31 9.81
CA ALA A 8 1.99 -3.45 10.32
C ALA A 8 2.13 -2.83 11.70
N GLU A 9 3.01 -3.40 12.51
CA GLU A 9 3.56 -2.75 13.69
C GLU A 9 4.97 -2.30 13.34
N ILE A 10 5.21 -1.00 13.49
CA ILE A 10 6.43 -0.33 13.03
C ILE A 10 7.27 -0.02 14.26
N ASN A 11 8.50 -0.53 14.25
CA ASN A 11 9.43 -0.30 15.34
C ASN A 11 9.92 1.16 15.39
N HIS A 12 10.11 1.78 14.22
CA HIS A 12 10.52 3.17 14.10
C HIS A 12 9.95 3.80 12.83
N PHE A 13 9.19 4.88 12.96
CA PHE A 13 8.79 5.68 11.81
C PHE A 13 9.88 6.70 11.50
N ASP A 14 10.71 6.40 10.51
CA ASP A 14 11.64 7.38 9.94
C ASP A 14 11.12 7.95 8.62
N LYS A 15 11.83 8.96 8.13
CA LYS A 15 11.55 9.61 6.84
C LYS A 15 11.60 8.62 5.68
N GLU A 16 12.49 7.63 5.74
CA GLU A 16 12.68 6.63 4.69
C GLU A 16 11.47 5.70 4.56
N TYR A 17 10.86 5.31 5.69
CA TYR A 17 9.62 4.56 5.70
C TYR A 17 8.50 5.31 4.98
N PHE A 18 8.30 6.59 5.33
CA PHE A 18 7.27 7.41 4.71
C PHE A 18 7.52 7.64 3.21
N GLU A 19 8.77 7.86 2.82
CA GLU A 19 9.14 8.01 1.41
C GLU A 19 8.90 6.72 0.61
N THR A 20 9.22 5.57 1.20
CA THR A 20 8.97 4.25 0.60
C THR A 20 7.48 3.99 0.47
N ALA A 21 6.69 4.19 1.54
CA ALA A 21 5.24 4.02 1.52
C ALA A 21 4.56 4.94 0.49
N LYS A 22 5.04 6.17 0.35
CA LYS A 22 4.57 7.11 -0.67
C LYS A 22 4.90 6.61 -2.09
N LYS A 23 6.14 6.17 -2.33
CA LYS A 23 6.55 5.61 -3.62
C LYS A 23 5.70 4.40 -4.01
N MET A 24 5.45 3.49 -3.06
CA MET A 24 4.62 2.29 -3.31
C MET A 24 3.18 2.65 -3.66
N ARG A 25 2.60 3.63 -2.96
CA ARG A 25 1.28 4.16 -3.27
C ARG A 25 1.22 4.75 -4.69
N ASP A 26 2.23 5.53 -5.06
CA ASP A 26 2.30 6.16 -6.38
C ASP A 26 2.42 5.11 -7.49
N ILE A 27 3.22 4.06 -7.29
CA ILE A 27 3.32 2.94 -8.27
C ILE A 27 2.01 2.17 -8.37
N ALA A 28 1.40 1.80 -7.24
CA ALA A 28 0.14 1.05 -7.23
C ALA A 28 -0.97 1.78 -7.98
N THR A 29 -1.08 3.10 -7.77
CA THR A 29 -2.12 3.95 -8.38
C THR A 29 -1.83 4.29 -9.84
N SER A 30 -0.58 4.58 -10.20
CA SER A 30 -0.22 4.97 -11.57
C SER A 30 -0.08 3.79 -12.55
N LYS A 31 0.38 2.63 -12.08
CA LYS A 31 0.80 1.51 -12.95
C LYS A 31 -0.10 0.28 -12.86
N TYR A 32 -0.67 -0.02 -11.70
CA TYR A 32 -1.34 -1.29 -11.44
C TYR A 32 -2.86 -1.20 -11.30
N GLY A 33 -3.43 0.00 -11.40
CA GLY A 33 -4.89 0.19 -11.38
C GLY A 33 -5.49 0.27 -9.97
N CYS A 34 -4.68 0.61 -8.96
CA CYS A 34 -5.22 0.94 -7.64
C CYS A 34 -6.10 2.18 -7.74
N ILE A 35 -7.37 2.04 -7.38
CA ILE A 35 -8.40 3.08 -7.52
C ILE A 35 -8.23 4.13 -6.42
N LYS A 36 -7.93 3.66 -5.21
CA LYS A 36 -7.80 4.49 -4.03
C LYS A 36 -6.89 3.81 -3.02
N PHE A 37 -6.12 4.62 -2.30
CA PHE A 37 -5.28 4.18 -1.21
C PHE A 37 -5.48 5.12 -0.03
N THR A 38 -5.65 4.56 1.17
CA THR A 38 -5.68 5.32 2.43
C THR A 38 -4.82 4.61 3.45
N SER A 39 -4.06 5.34 4.25
CA SER A 39 -3.38 4.77 5.42
C SER A 39 -3.54 5.66 6.63
N ILE A 40 -3.55 5.02 7.80
CA ILE A 40 -3.59 5.68 9.10
C ILE A 40 -2.54 5.05 9.99
N ILE A 41 -1.90 5.90 10.79
CA ILE A 41 -0.94 5.49 11.80
C ILE A 41 -1.53 5.87 13.16
N GLU A 42 -1.52 4.91 14.09
CA GLU A 42 -1.92 5.09 15.47
C GLU A 42 -0.87 4.46 16.39
N GLY A 43 -0.10 5.31 17.08
CA GLY A 43 1.09 4.87 17.81
C GLY A 43 2.05 4.16 16.87
N ASN A 44 2.42 2.92 17.20
CA ASN A 44 3.29 2.07 16.37
C ASN A 44 2.55 1.25 15.32
N ASN A 45 1.23 1.37 15.20
CA ASN A 45 0.47 0.58 14.24
C ASN A 45 0.18 1.40 12.99
N GLU A 46 0.39 0.80 11.83
CA GLU A 46 -0.12 1.31 10.56
C GLU A 46 -1.19 0.36 10.01
N ILE A 47 -2.28 0.96 9.51
CA ILE A 47 -3.27 0.28 8.68
C ILE A 47 -3.33 1.00 7.35
N ALA A 48 -3.09 0.27 6.26
CA ALA A 48 -3.25 0.74 4.89
C ALA A 48 -4.33 -0.06 4.17
N ILE A 49 -5.20 0.63 3.44
CA ILE A 49 -6.28 0.06 2.65
C ILE A 49 -6.12 0.51 1.20
N SER A 50 -6.04 -0.44 0.29
CA SER A 50 -6.02 -0.21 -1.16
C SER A 50 -7.23 -0.85 -1.85
N TYR A 51 -7.81 -0.15 -2.82
CA TYR A 51 -9.04 -0.55 -3.51
C TYR A 51 -8.77 -0.88 -4.97
N TRP A 52 -9.32 -2.00 -5.44
CA TRP A 52 -9.01 -2.58 -6.75
C TRP A 52 -10.28 -3.08 -7.44
N ASN A 53 -10.28 -3.11 -8.78
CA ASN A 53 -11.43 -3.60 -9.54
C ASN A 53 -11.43 -5.14 -9.58
N THR A 54 -10.25 -5.74 -9.75
CA THR A 54 -10.06 -7.17 -9.99
C THR A 54 -8.97 -7.79 -9.12
N LEU A 55 -9.06 -9.11 -8.89
CA LEU A 55 -7.99 -9.86 -8.23
C LEU A 55 -6.71 -9.90 -9.05
N LYS A 56 -6.81 -9.85 -10.39
CA LYS A 56 -5.65 -9.88 -11.29
C LYS A 56 -4.75 -8.65 -11.10
N GLU A 57 -5.33 -7.46 -10.90
CA GLU A 57 -4.56 -6.25 -10.59
C GLU A 57 -3.76 -6.41 -9.29
N ILE A 58 -4.38 -7.00 -8.26
CA ILE A 58 -3.73 -7.28 -6.97
C ILE A 58 -2.61 -8.31 -7.14
N GLU A 59 -2.84 -9.39 -7.90
CA GLU A 59 -1.82 -10.41 -8.15
C GLU A 59 -0.61 -9.89 -8.92
N VAL A 60 -0.83 -9.00 -9.90
CA VAL A 60 0.25 -8.37 -10.65
C VAL A 60 1.00 -7.38 -9.76
N TRP A 61 0.29 -6.58 -8.95
CA TRP A 61 0.91 -5.66 -7.99
C TRP A 61 1.81 -6.40 -7.00
N LYS A 62 1.34 -7.51 -6.42
CA LYS A 62 2.10 -8.33 -5.47
C LYS A 62 3.37 -8.96 -6.08
N LYS A 63 3.51 -8.99 -7.39
CA LYS A 63 4.70 -9.50 -8.10
C LYS A 63 5.70 -8.41 -8.49
N ASP A 64 5.38 -7.14 -8.24
CA ASP A 64 6.36 -6.07 -8.41
C ASP A 64 7.52 -6.28 -7.44
N LYS A 65 8.75 -6.05 -7.90
CA LYS A 65 9.95 -6.30 -7.09
C LYS A 65 10.14 -5.26 -5.99
N GLU A 66 9.52 -4.09 -6.13
CA GLU A 66 9.56 -3.04 -5.12
C GLU A 66 8.50 -3.22 -4.03
N HIS A 67 7.52 -4.12 -4.24
CA HIS A 67 6.43 -4.43 -3.30
C HIS A 67 6.74 -5.66 -2.44
#